data_AF-A0A182HRR6-F1
#
_entry.id   AF-A0A182HRR6-F1
#
_cell.length_a   1.000
_cell.length_b   1.000
_cell.length_c   1.000
_cell.angle_alpha   90.00
_cell.angle_beta   90.00
_cell.angle_gamma   90.00
#
_symmetry.space_group_name_H-M   'P 1'
#
loop_
_entity.id
_entity.type
_entity.pdbx_description
1 polymer ?
#
loop_
_entity_poly.entity_id
_entity_poly.type
_entity_poly.pdbx_seq_one_letter_code
_entity_poly.pdbx_strand_id
1 'polypeptide(L)'
;ALNTLHQNELSLIDLTGSVTDYRVVKLLAVVIVCNTVCFHIIFQVYYITKTHSPDELFLSVYIVDCTFMYFDVVIELVLGLCDCLLLIAHLQLERLVWIVKNRDQAAMSIDRVLLTYVTTYNSIAAVLGDHLCSYFGPLVLLHCSYTCLEAAICILDTNRHIIKIDGIMSIVANILWPLSDLKKLSAVFLLGEGVNRMRSKVT
;
A
#
# COMPACT_ATOMS: atom_id res chain seq x y z
N ALA A 1 12.62 -4.58 -8.92
CA ALA A 1 11.14 -4.56 -9.00
C ALA A 1 10.63 -3.73 -10.18
N LEU A 2 10.68 -2.39 -10.15
CA LEU A 2 10.14 -1.53 -11.23
C LEU A 2 10.73 -1.80 -12.62
N ASN A 3 12.06 -1.93 -12.74
CA ASN A 3 12.71 -2.24 -14.02
C ASN A 3 12.23 -3.57 -14.60
N THR A 4 12.06 -4.57 -13.75
CA THR A 4 11.57 -5.90 -14.12
C THR A 4 10.12 -5.86 -14.59
N LEU A 5 9.24 -5.14 -13.86
CA LEU A 5 7.85 -4.93 -14.28
C LEU A 5 7.75 -4.14 -15.59
N HIS A 6 8.66 -3.17 -15.81
CA HIS A 6 8.73 -2.44 -17.07
C HIS A 6 9.15 -3.34 -18.24
N GLN A 7 10.14 -4.21 -18.05
CA GLN A 7 10.55 -5.20 -19.06
C GLN A 7 9.43 -6.20 -19.38
N ASN A 8 8.65 -6.61 -18.38
CA ASN A 8 7.47 -7.44 -18.58
C ASN A 8 6.42 -6.72 -19.44
N GLU A 9 6.17 -5.43 -19.19
CA GLU A 9 5.25 -4.63 -20.01
C GLU A 9 5.72 -4.53 -21.47
N LEU A 10 7.02 -4.28 -21.70
CA LEU A 10 7.58 -4.24 -23.06
C LEU A 10 7.39 -5.57 -23.79
N SER A 11 7.56 -6.69 -23.08
CA SER A 11 7.35 -8.04 -23.62
C SER A 11 5.88 -8.30 -23.96
N LEU A 12 4.95 -7.80 -23.14
CA LEU A 12 3.51 -7.89 -23.39
C LEU A 12 3.06 -7.01 -24.57
N ILE A 13 3.65 -5.82 -24.71
CA ILE A 13 3.43 -4.93 -25.86
C ILE A 13 3.93 -5.59 -27.14
N ASP A 14 5.13 -6.17 -27.14
CA ASP A 14 5.69 -6.89 -28.29
C ASP A 14 4.78 -8.06 -28.74
N LEU A 15 4.15 -8.75 -27.78
CA LEU A 15 3.26 -9.86 -28.07
C LEU A 15 1.88 -9.44 -28.61
N THR A 16 1.34 -8.30 -28.19
CA THR A 16 -0.08 -7.95 -28.43
C THR A 16 -0.31 -6.60 -29.11
N GLY A 17 0.74 -5.81 -29.35
CA GLY A 17 0.70 -4.49 -29.98
C GLY A 17 -0.03 -3.40 -29.20
N SER A 18 -0.48 -3.67 -27.96
CA SER A 18 -1.24 -2.75 -27.12
C SER A 18 -0.55 -2.51 -25.78
N VAL A 19 -0.94 -1.47 -25.05
CA VAL A 19 -0.40 -1.14 -23.72
C VAL A 19 -1.41 -1.56 -22.65
N THR A 20 -0.94 -2.02 -21.49
CA THR A 20 -1.81 -2.31 -20.34
C THR A 20 -2.45 -1.02 -19.81
N ASP A 21 -3.74 -1.06 -19.47
CA ASP A 21 -4.42 0.07 -18.84
C ASP A 21 -4.02 0.21 -17.36
N TYR A 22 -3.09 1.12 -17.10
CA TYR A 22 -2.63 1.46 -15.75
C TYR A 22 -3.37 2.63 -15.10
N ARG A 23 -4.56 3.03 -15.60
CA ARG A 23 -5.34 4.14 -15.02
C ARG A 23 -5.69 3.91 -13.55
N VAL A 24 -6.03 2.68 -13.18
CA VAL A 24 -6.35 2.31 -11.79
C VAL A 24 -5.13 2.46 -10.89
N VAL A 25 -3.93 2.12 -11.37
CA VAL A 25 -2.67 2.33 -10.62
C VAL A 25 -2.39 3.81 -10.41
N LYS A 26 -2.60 4.65 -11.44
CA LYS A 26 -2.43 6.11 -11.31
C LYS A 26 -3.42 6.70 -10.32
N LEU A 27 -4.68 6.27 -10.37
CA LEU A 27 -5.71 6.71 -9.43
C LEU A 27 -5.33 6.32 -8.00
N LEU A 28 -4.90 5.08 -7.79
CA LEU A 28 -4.44 4.60 -6.48
C LEU A 28 -3.29 5.46 -5.94
N ALA A 29 -2.27 5.74 -6.76
CA ALA A 29 -1.15 6.59 -6.37
C ALA A 29 -1.59 8.00 -5.96
N VAL A 30 -2.51 8.61 -6.71
CA VAL A 30 -3.08 9.93 -6.37
C VAL A 30 -3.84 9.87 -5.05
N VAL A 31 -4.68 8.84 -4.87
CA VAL A 31 -5.44 8.65 -3.63
C VAL A 31 -4.51 8.48 -2.43
N ILE A 32 -3.45 7.68 -2.55
CA ILE A 32 -2.44 7.51 -1.50
C ILE A 32 -1.85 8.86 -1.13
N VAL A 33 -1.27 9.59 -2.10
CA VAL A 33 -0.58 10.86 -1.83
C VAL A 33 -1.53 11.91 -1.25
N CYS A 34 -2.73 12.07 -1.82
CA CYS A 34 -3.72 13.01 -1.30
C CYS A 34 -4.16 12.64 0.11
N ASN A 35 -4.38 11.34 0.37
CA ASN A 35 -4.74 10.86 1.70
C ASN A 35 -3.63 11.15 2.72
N THR A 36 -2.38 10.84 2.39
CA THR A 36 -1.22 11.12 3.24
C THR A 36 -1.14 12.60 3.60
N VAL A 37 -1.23 13.50 2.62
CA VAL A 37 -1.12 14.95 2.83
C VAL A 37 -2.28 15.47 3.69
N CYS A 38 -3.51 15.06 3.40
CA CYS A 38 -4.68 15.48 4.17
C CYS A 38 -4.58 15.04 5.64
N PHE A 39 -4.29 13.76 5.89
CA PHE A 39 -4.17 13.24 7.26
C PHE A 39 -3.00 13.89 8.01
N HIS A 40 -1.86 14.09 7.34
CA HIS A 40 -0.72 14.78 7.95
C HIS A 40 -1.07 16.20 8.38
N ILE A 41 -1.73 16.99 7.53
CA ILE A 41 -2.15 18.36 7.88
C ILE A 41 -3.15 18.34 9.04
N ILE A 42 -4.15 17.45 9.00
CA ILE A 42 -5.16 17.33 10.06
C ILE A 42 -4.50 17.03 11.41
N PHE A 43 -3.60 16.05 11.46
CA PHE A 43 -2.93 15.67 12.70
C PHE A 43 -1.91 16.72 13.16
N GLN A 44 -1.23 17.40 12.23
CA GLN A 44 -0.36 18.52 12.59
C GLN A 44 -1.13 19.62 13.32
N VAL A 45 -2.27 20.03 12.76
CA VAL A 45 -3.13 21.06 13.35
C VAL A 45 -3.68 20.58 14.69
N TYR A 46 -4.15 19.34 14.76
CA TYR A 46 -4.64 18.75 16.01
C TYR A 46 -3.58 18.74 17.11
N TYR A 47 -2.35 18.28 16.84
CA TYR A 47 -1.29 18.29 17.85
C TYR A 47 -0.88 19.69 18.25
N ILE A 48 -0.70 20.63 17.31
CA ILE A 48 -0.39 22.02 17.67
C ILE A 48 -1.48 22.58 18.60
N THR A 49 -2.76 22.40 18.26
CA THR A 49 -3.85 22.92 19.09
C THR A 49 -3.97 22.26 20.46
N LYS A 50 -3.68 20.95 20.57
CA LYS A 50 -3.75 20.19 21.82
C LYS A 50 -2.56 20.45 22.74
N THR A 51 -1.38 20.58 22.16
CA THR A 51 -0.11 20.60 22.91
C THR A 51 0.35 22.03 23.19
N HIS A 52 -0.24 23.06 22.55
CA HIS A 52 0.09 24.47 22.82
C HIS A 52 -0.30 24.89 24.25
N SER A 53 0.58 24.59 25.20
CA SER A 53 0.59 25.20 26.52
C SER A 53 1.77 26.18 26.61
N PRO A 54 1.62 27.29 27.36
CA PRO A 54 2.68 28.27 27.55
C PRO A 54 3.84 27.79 28.46
N ASP A 55 3.79 26.55 28.96
CA ASP A 55 4.81 25.99 29.85
C ASP A 55 5.91 25.24 29.08
N GLU A 56 7.14 25.27 29.60
CA GLU A 56 8.43 25.01 28.94
C GLU A 56 8.64 23.63 28.24
N LEU A 57 7.64 22.76 28.18
CA LEU A 57 7.73 21.41 27.61
C LEU A 57 7.15 21.27 26.19
N PHE A 58 6.52 22.32 25.64
CA PHE A 58 5.90 22.27 24.31
C PHE A 58 6.84 21.76 23.21
N LEU A 59 8.06 22.29 23.15
CA LEU A 59 9.00 21.97 22.07
C LEU A 59 9.40 20.49 22.07
N SER A 60 9.63 19.90 23.25
CA SER A 60 10.04 18.49 23.37
C SER A 60 8.92 17.55 22.93
N VAL A 61 7.69 17.79 23.39
CA VAL A 61 6.52 16.98 23.02
C VAL A 61 6.23 17.14 21.52
N TYR A 62 6.29 18.37 21.00
CA TYR A 62 6.07 18.64 19.58
C TYR A 62 7.09 17.96 18.67
N ILE A 63 8.38 17.89 19.06
CA ILE A 63 9.41 17.17 18.29
C ILE A 63 9.12 15.67 18.25
N VAL A 64 8.68 15.09 19.36
CA VAL A 64 8.29 13.67 19.44
C VAL A 64 7.08 13.40 18.53
N ASP A 65 6.04 14.22 18.61
CA ASP A 65 4.83 14.10 17.77
C ASP A 65 5.17 14.24 16.27
N CYS A 66 6.03 15.20 15.91
CA CYS A 66 6.52 15.37 14.54
C CYS A 66 7.26 14.13 14.04
N THR A 67 8.02 13.47 14.92
CA THR A 67 8.76 12.25 14.58
C THR A 67 7.78 11.11 14.26
N PHE A 68 6.76 10.90 15.07
CA PHE A 68 5.72 9.90 14.82
C PHE A 68 4.96 10.18 13.51
N MET A 69 4.54 11.44 13.30
CA MET A 69 3.88 11.83 12.05
C MET A 69 4.76 11.63 10.82
N TYR A 70 6.07 11.87 10.94
CA TYR A 70 7.01 11.61 9.84
C TYR A 70 7.10 10.10 9.54
N PHE A 71 7.22 9.25 10.56
CA PHE A 71 7.19 7.81 10.38
C PHE A 71 5.89 7.33 9.74
N ASP A 72 4.75 7.88 10.15
CA ASP A 72 3.45 7.55 9.55
C ASP A 72 3.40 7.89 8.04
N VAL A 73 3.87 9.08 7.66
CA VAL A 73 3.98 9.49 6.24
C VAL A 73 4.90 8.56 5.46
N VAL A 74 6.06 8.22 6.01
CA VAL A 74 7.02 7.32 5.35
C VAL A 74 6.39 5.93 5.15
N ILE A 75 5.74 5.39 6.17
CA ILE A 75 5.08 4.07 6.09
C ILE A 75 3.93 4.10 5.07
N GLU A 76 3.08 5.13 5.09
CA GLU A 76 1.97 5.29 4.13
C GLU A 76 2.46 5.33 2.68
N LEU A 77 3.56 6.05 2.40
CA LEU A 77 4.14 6.13 1.07
C LEU A 77 4.81 4.81 0.65
N VAL A 78 5.52 4.14 1.57
CA VAL A 78 6.19 2.87 1.27
C VAL A 78 5.17 1.76 1.02
N LEU A 79 4.17 1.60 1.88
CA LEU A 79 3.10 0.62 1.68
C LEU A 79 2.26 0.95 0.44
N GLY A 80 1.96 2.23 0.21
CA GLY A 80 1.26 2.66 -1.00
C GLY A 80 2.04 2.38 -2.30
N LEU A 81 3.37 2.52 -2.27
CA LEU A 81 4.22 2.08 -3.38
C LEU A 81 4.11 0.57 -3.58
N CYS A 82 4.13 -0.21 -2.50
CA CYS A 82 3.96 -1.66 -2.58
C CYS A 82 2.60 -2.06 -3.17
N ASP A 83 1.51 -1.39 -2.78
CA ASP A 83 0.18 -1.58 -3.34
C ASP A 83 0.18 -1.32 -4.86
N CYS A 84 0.84 -0.23 -5.29
CA CYS A 84 0.98 0.07 -6.71
C CYS A 84 1.76 -1.02 -7.47
N LEU A 85 2.85 -1.53 -6.90
CA LEU A 85 3.65 -2.61 -7.50
C LEU A 85 2.86 -3.92 -7.60
N LEU A 86 2.11 -4.27 -6.55
CA LEU A 86 1.24 -5.45 -6.53
C LEU A 86 0.12 -5.32 -7.56
N LEU A 87 -0.49 -4.14 -7.69
CA LEU A 87 -1.54 -3.89 -8.67
C LEU A 87 -1.00 -3.95 -10.12
N ILE A 88 0.19 -3.42 -10.38
CA ILE A 88 0.86 -3.57 -11.69
C ILE A 88 1.08 -5.05 -12.00
N ALA A 89 1.64 -5.81 -11.07
CA ALA A 89 1.86 -7.25 -11.24
C ALA A 89 0.55 -8.01 -11.49
N HIS A 90 -0.52 -7.66 -10.76
CA HIS A 90 -1.84 -8.24 -10.95
C HIS A 90 -2.38 -7.97 -12.35
N LEU A 91 -2.34 -6.72 -12.84
CA LEU A 91 -2.81 -6.36 -14.18
C LEU A 91 -2.02 -7.07 -15.29
N GLN A 92 -0.69 -7.19 -15.13
CA GLN A 92 0.15 -7.92 -16.07
C GLN A 92 -0.20 -9.41 -16.11
N LEU A 93 -0.42 -10.04 -14.95
CA LEU A 93 -0.87 -11.44 -14.86
C LEU A 93 -2.26 -11.64 -15.44
N GLU A 94 -3.19 -10.73 -15.17
CA GLU A 94 -4.56 -10.80 -15.70
C GLU A 94 -4.58 -10.73 -17.22
N ARG A 95 -3.85 -9.77 -17.79
CA ARG A 95 -3.65 -9.66 -19.22
C ARG A 95 -3.03 -10.92 -19.81
N LEU A 96 -2.02 -11.47 -19.15
CA LEU A 96 -1.35 -12.68 -19.60
C LEU A 96 -2.29 -13.89 -19.60
N VAL A 97 -3.10 -14.07 -18.56
CA VAL A 97 -4.13 -15.13 -18.49
C VAL A 97 -5.18 -14.94 -19.58
N TRP A 98 -5.58 -13.70 -19.86
CA TRP A 98 -6.52 -13.38 -20.93
C TRP A 98 -5.98 -13.76 -22.32
N ILE A 99 -4.70 -13.45 -22.60
CA ILE A 99 -4.03 -13.81 -23.85
C ILE A 99 -4.03 -15.32 -24.05
N VAL A 100 -3.69 -16.09 -23.01
CA VAL A 100 -3.67 -17.56 -23.08
C VAL A 100 -5.06 -18.14 -23.31
N LYS A 101 -6.10 -17.56 -22.70
CA LYS A 101 -7.50 -18.02 -22.85
C LYS A 101 -8.07 -17.74 -24.23
N ASN A 102 -7.73 -16.60 -24.84
CA ASN A 102 -8.29 -16.17 -26.13
C ASN A 102 -7.33 -16.42 -27.32
N ARG A 103 -6.31 -17.26 -27.11
CA ARG A 103 -5.26 -17.53 -28.10
C ARG A 103 -5.79 -18.08 -29.42
N ASP A 104 -6.84 -18.90 -29.38
CA ASP A 104 -7.38 -19.60 -30.56
C ASP A 104 -8.02 -18.61 -31.56
N GLN A 105 -8.36 -17.39 -31.09
CA GLN A 105 -8.91 -16.32 -31.92
C GLN A 105 -7.84 -15.40 -32.54
N ALA A 106 -6.61 -15.42 -32.03
CA ALA A 106 -5.60 -14.41 -32.34
C ALA A 106 -4.47 -14.88 -33.30
N ALA A 107 -4.54 -16.12 -33.81
CA ALA A 107 -3.55 -16.69 -34.74
C ALA A 107 -2.07 -16.52 -34.30
N MET A 108 -1.81 -16.47 -32.99
CA MET A 108 -0.47 -16.30 -32.42
C MET A 108 0.27 -17.63 -32.34
N SER A 109 1.61 -17.60 -32.48
CA SER A 109 2.42 -18.81 -32.32
C SER A 109 2.41 -19.27 -30.85
N ILE A 110 2.02 -20.54 -30.65
CA ILE A 110 1.86 -21.16 -29.33
C ILE A 110 3.16 -21.07 -28.52
N ASP A 111 4.30 -21.33 -29.15
CA ASP A 111 5.61 -21.32 -28.49
C ASP A 111 5.99 -19.92 -27.97
N ARG A 112 5.65 -18.86 -28.71
CA ARG A 112 5.96 -17.48 -28.30
C ARG A 112 5.07 -17.05 -27.15
N VAL A 113 3.78 -17.39 -27.19
CA VAL A 113 2.84 -17.08 -26.10
C VAL A 113 3.23 -17.82 -24.82
N LEU A 114 3.56 -19.12 -24.90
CA LEU A 114 4.00 -19.90 -23.73
C LEU A 114 5.34 -19.41 -23.18
N LEU A 115 6.30 -19.06 -24.04
CA LEU A 115 7.58 -18.51 -23.59
C LEU A 115 7.39 -17.18 -22.86
N THR A 116 6.67 -16.22 -23.46
CA THR A 116 6.36 -14.93 -22.83
C THR A 116 5.59 -15.13 -21.53
N TYR A 117 4.69 -16.11 -21.47
CA TYR A 117 3.96 -16.47 -20.26
C TYR A 117 4.88 -16.91 -19.13
N VAL A 118 5.70 -17.94 -19.38
CA VAL A 118 6.60 -18.51 -18.37
C VAL A 118 7.61 -17.47 -17.91
N THR A 119 8.19 -16.70 -18.83
CA THR A 119 9.17 -15.66 -18.51
C THR A 119 8.54 -14.54 -17.68
N THR A 120 7.38 -14.02 -18.07
CA THR A 120 6.69 -12.94 -17.35
C THR A 120 6.25 -13.41 -15.97
N TYR A 121 5.71 -14.63 -15.88
CA TYR A 121 5.27 -15.22 -14.63
C TYR A 121 6.43 -15.45 -13.66
N ASN A 122 7.53 -16.06 -14.12
CA ASN A 122 8.72 -16.29 -13.29
C ASN A 122 9.36 -14.97 -12.84
N SER A 123 9.39 -13.98 -13.74
CA SER A 123 9.85 -12.63 -13.45
C SER A 123 9.03 -11.96 -12.35
N ILE A 124 7.70 -12.03 -12.43
CA ILE A 124 6.79 -11.51 -11.39
C ILE A 124 6.98 -12.29 -10.07
N ALA A 125 7.07 -13.62 -10.12
CA ALA A 125 7.29 -14.46 -8.94
C ALA A 125 8.63 -14.13 -8.25
N ALA A 126 9.70 -13.91 -9.01
CA ALA A 126 10.99 -13.49 -8.48
C ALA A 126 10.93 -12.08 -7.88
N VAL A 127 10.24 -11.13 -8.53
CA VAL A 127 10.06 -9.78 -7.97
C VAL A 127 9.27 -9.80 -6.65
N LEU A 128 8.20 -10.60 -6.58
CA LEU A 128 7.43 -10.75 -5.34
C LEU A 128 8.23 -11.48 -4.25
N GLY A 129 8.88 -12.59 -4.58
CA GLY A 129 9.60 -13.43 -3.64
C GLY A 129 10.91 -12.81 -3.14
N ASP A 130 11.76 -12.36 -4.06
CA ASP A 130 13.14 -11.98 -3.74
C ASP A 130 13.26 -10.51 -3.36
N HIS A 131 12.44 -9.64 -3.95
CA HIS A 131 12.55 -8.19 -3.75
C HIS A 131 11.47 -7.63 -2.83
N LEU A 132 10.22 -8.04 -3.01
CA LEU A 132 9.15 -7.55 -2.14
C LEU A 132 9.19 -8.29 -0.80
N CYS A 133 9.05 -9.61 -0.72
CA CYS A 133 8.98 -10.32 0.58
C CYS A 133 10.17 -10.06 1.52
N SER A 134 11.41 -9.97 1.03
CA SER A 134 12.59 -9.77 1.90
C SER A 134 12.60 -8.43 2.64
N TYR A 135 11.98 -7.38 2.08
CA TYR A 135 11.92 -6.04 2.68
C TYR A 135 10.52 -5.72 3.20
N PHE A 136 9.50 -6.15 2.46
CA PHE A 136 8.09 -5.92 2.75
C PHE A 136 7.60 -6.76 3.92
N GLY A 137 8.00 -8.03 4.03
CA GLY A 137 7.57 -8.89 5.13
C GLY A 137 7.91 -8.31 6.51
N PRO A 138 9.18 -7.95 6.76
CA PRO A 138 9.57 -7.28 8.00
C PRO A 138 8.88 -5.92 8.20
N LEU A 139 8.67 -5.14 7.13
CA LEU A 139 8.04 -3.82 7.21
C LEU A 139 6.56 -3.91 7.56
N VAL A 140 5.82 -4.87 6.99
CA VAL A 140 4.44 -5.18 7.36
C VAL A 140 4.37 -5.67 8.80
N LEU A 141 5.28 -6.56 9.23
CA LEU A 141 5.32 -7.04 10.62
C LEU A 141 5.56 -5.91 11.62
N LEU A 142 6.49 -5.01 11.31
CA LEU A 142 6.77 -3.82 12.11
C LEU A 142 5.54 -2.91 12.17
N HIS A 143 4.92 -2.64 11.03
CA HIS A 143 3.73 -1.78 10.96
C HIS A 143 2.52 -2.39 11.69
N CYS A 144 2.32 -3.71 11.61
CA CYS A 144 1.29 -4.39 12.39
C CYS A 144 1.52 -4.22 13.89
N SER A 145 2.76 -4.38 14.35
CA SER A 145 3.13 -4.21 15.77
C SER A 145 2.91 -2.76 16.23
N TYR A 146 3.29 -1.80 15.39
CA TYR A 146 3.07 -0.37 15.58
C TYR A 146 1.57 -0.03 15.68
N THR A 147 0.76 -0.51 14.72
CA THR A 147 -0.69 -0.30 14.68
C THR A 147 -1.37 -0.87 15.94
N CYS A 148 -0.96 -2.06 16.40
CA CYS A 148 -1.48 -2.64 17.65
C CYS A 148 -1.18 -1.76 18.87
N LEU A 149 0.04 -1.21 18.95
CA LEU A 149 0.42 -0.32 20.04
C LEU A 149 -0.37 1.00 19.99
N GLU A 150 -0.47 1.61 18.82
CA GLU A 150 -1.25 2.84 18.62
C GLU A 150 -2.73 2.65 18.95
N ALA A 151 -3.33 1.56 18.47
CA ALA A 151 -4.72 1.24 18.79
C ALA A 151 -4.93 1.08 20.31
N ALA A 152 -4.00 0.43 21.01
CA ALA A 152 -4.07 0.30 22.47
C ALA A 152 -4.00 1.66 23.18
N ILE A 153 -3.09 2.55 22.75
CA ILE A 153 -2.97 3.91 23.29
C ILE A 153 -4.25 4.72 23.00
N CYS A 154 -4.75 4.67 21.77
CA CYS A 154 -5.95 5.38 21.35
C CYS A 154 -7.20 4.94 22.11
N ILE A 155 -7.36 3.63 22.37
CA ILE A 155 -8.45 3.09 23.18
C ILE A 155 -8.36 3.60 24.63
N LEU A 156 -7.16 3.60 25.20
CA LEU A 156 -6.94 4.09 26.56
C LEU A 156 -7.23 5.59 26.70
N ASP A 157 -6.76 6.40 25.74
CA ASP A 157 -6.99 7.85 25.72
C ASP A 157 -8.48 8.17 25.46
N THR A 158 -9.12 7.48 24.51
CA THR A 158 -10.55 7.65 24.21
C THR A 158 -11.42 7.37 25.44
N ASN A 159 -11.16 6.28 26.16
CA ASN A 159 -11.88 5.97 27.39
C ASN A 159 -11.73 7.08 28.44
N ARG A 160 -10.53 7.67 28.55
CA ARG A 160 -10.29 8.79 29.46
C ARG A 160 -11.08 10.05 29.07
N HIS A 161 -11.15 10.38 27.77
CA HIS A 161 -11.90 11.54 27.26
C HIS A 161 -13.41 11.37 27.38
N ILE A 162 -13.93 10.16 27.13
CA ILE A 162 -15.35 9.84 27.32
C ILE A 162 -15.76 10.02 28.79
N ILE A 163 -14.92 9.57 29.73
CA ILE A 163 -15.20 9.70 31.17
C ILE A 163 -15.11 11.16 31.63
N LYS A 164 -14.24 11.97 31.03
CA LYS A 164 -14.02 13.37 31.40
C LYS A 164 -14.86 14.39 30.63
N ILE A 165 -15.62 13.97 29.62
CA ILE A 165 -16.35 14.84 28.68
C ILE A 165 -15.38 15.87 28.04
N ASP A 166 -14.22 15.39 27.59
CA ASP A 166 -13.25 16.23 26.87
C ASP A 166 -13.48 16.18 25.35
N GLY A 167 -13.25 17.32 24.70
CA GLY A 167 -13.76 17.68 23.38
C GLY A 167 -13.79 16.59 22.30
N ILE A 168 -14.90 16.57 21.53
CA ILE A 168 -15.20 15.61 20.44
C ILE A 168 -14.03 15.40 19.48
N MET A 169 -13.23 16.43 19.22
CA MET A 169 -12.08 16.36 18.32
C MET A 169 -11.02 15.34 18.78
N SER A 170 -10.80 15.21 20.10
CA SER A 170 -9.86 14.23 20.65
C SER A 170 -10.36 12.79 20.48
N ILE A 171 -11.67 12.57 20.63
CA ILE A 171 -12.29 11.26 20.39
C ILE A 171 -12.20 10.89 18.91
N VAL A 172 -12.53 11.83 18.03
CA VAL A 172 -12.47 11.62 16.57
C VAL A 172 -11.03 11.34 16.12
N ALA A 173 -10.04 12.08 16.62
CA ALA A 173 -8.63 11.85 16.30
C ALA A 173 -8.15 10.45 16.72
N ASN A 174 -8.49 10.02 17.94
CA ASN A 174 -8.14 8.69 18.46
C ASN A 174 -8.84 7.54 17.72
N ILE A 175 -9.95 7.77 17.03
CA ILE A 175 -10.61 6.75 16.18
C ILE A 175 -10.04 6.78 14.76
N LEU A 176 -9.87 7.97 14.18
CA LEU A 176 -9.40 8.14 12.80
C LEU A 176 -7.98 7.65 12.59
N TRP A 177 -7.11 7.81 13.58
CA TRP A 177 -5.71 7.39 13.51
C TRP A 177 -5.58 5.87 13.26
N PRO A 178 -6.01 4.98 14.19
CA PRO A 178 -5.88 3.53 13.99
C PRO A 178 -6.71 3.03 12.80
N LEU A 179 -7.83 3.69 12.47
CA LEU A 179 -8.61 3.35 11.29
C LEU A 179 -7.84 3.62 9.99
N SER A 180 -7.07 4.72 9.95
CA SER A 180 -6.18 5.02 8.84
C SER A 180 -5.17 3.89 8.66
N ASP A 181 -4.50 3.43 9.72
CA ASP A 181 -3.51 2.35 9.65
C ASP A 181 -4.10 1.00 9.25
N LEU A 182 -5.28 0.66 9.79
CA LEU A 182 -6.00 -0.56 9.42
C LEU A 182 -6.36 -0.60 7.93
N LYS A 183 -6.70 0.55 7.32
CA LYS A 183 -6.98 0.63 5.87
C LYS A 183 -5.74 0.23 5.05
N LYS A 184 -4.55 0.62 5.50
CA LYS A 184 -3.26 0.39 4.80
C LYS A 184 -2.95 -1.09 4.77
N LEU A 185 -3.02 -1.73 5.93
CA LEU A 185 -2.83 -3.18 6.06
C LEU A 185 -3.85 -3.95 5.23
N SER A 186 -5.11 -3.50 5.23
CA SER A 186 -6.17 -4.15 4.44
C SER A 186 -5.88 -4.09 2.93
N ALA A 187 -5.44 -2.95 2.40
CA ALA A 187 -5.09 -2.81 0.99
C ALA A 187 -3.95 -3.75 0.58
N VAL A 188 -2.89 -3.77 1.38
CA VAL A 188 -1.73 -4.66 1.21
C VAL A 188 -2.15 -6.14 1.19
N PHE A 189 -2.95 -6.57 2.17
CA PHE A 189 -3.36 -7.97 2.27
C PHE A 189 -4.30 -8.37 1.13
N LEU A 190 -5.24 -7.50 0.74
CA LEU A 190 -6.17 -7.77 -0.37
C LEU A 190 -5.43 -7.86 -1.71
N LEU A 191 -4.51 -6.94 -2.00
CA LEU A 191 -3.71 -6.97 -3.23
C LEU A 191 -2.73 -8.15 -3.24
N GLY A 192 -2.09 -8.44 -2.10
CA GLY A 192 -1.24 -9.61 -1.94
C GLY A 192 -1.99 -10.92 -2.16
N GLU A 193 -3.20 -11.05 -1.61
CA GLU A 193 -4.07 -12.20 -1.83
C GLU A 193 -4.52 -12.30 -3.29
N GLY A 194 -4.87 -11.17 -3.92
CA GLY A 194 -5.25 -11.11 -5.34
C GLY A 194 -4.16 -11.67 -6.25
N VAL A 195 -2.91 -11.24 -6.04
CA VAL A 195 -1.75 -11.77 -6.78
C VAL A 195 -1.53 -13.26 -6.50
N ASN A 196 -1.65 -13.70 -5.24
CA ASN A 196 -1.51 -15.12 -4.89
C ASN A 196 -2.61 -16.02 -5.50
N ARG A 197 -3.86 -15.56 -5.55
CA ARG A 197 -4.96 -16.30 -6.21
C ARG A 197 -4.77 -16.42 -7.72
N MET A 198 -4.17 -15.40 -8.34
CA MET A 198 -3.79 -15.47 -9.76
C MET A 198 -2.66 -16.46 -9.97
N ARG A 199 -1.67 -16.48 -9.06
CA ARG A 199 -0.59 -17.46 -9.05
C ARG A 199 -1.09 -18.91 -8.94
N SER A 200 -2.03 -19.17 -8.04
CA SER A 200 -2.56 -20.54 -7.83
C SER A 200 -3.47 -21.06 -8.95
N LYS A 201 -4.02 -20.19 -9.79
CA LYS A 201 -4.83 -20.59 -10.97
C LYS A 201 -3.96 -20.96 -12.18
N VAL A 202 -2.66 -20.70 -12.09
CA VAL A 202 -1.67 -20.86 -13.15
C VAL A 202 -0.84 -22.13 -12.97
N THR A 203 -0.60 -22.55 -11.72
CA THR A 203 -0.05 -23.86 -11.33
C THR A 203 -1.11 -24.94 -11.33
#